data_AF-A0AAV9LA51-F1
#
_entry.id   AF-A0AAV9LA51-F1
#
_cell.length_a   1.000
_cell.length_b   1.000
_cell.length_c   1.000
_cell.angle_alpha   90.00
_cell.angle_beta   90.00
_cell.angle_gamma   90.00
#
_symmetry.space_group_name_H-M   'P 1'
#
loop_
_entity.id
_entity.type
_entity.pdbx_description
1 polymer ?
#
loop_
_entity_poly.entity_id
_entity_poly.type
_entity_poly.pdbx_seq_one_letter_code
_entity_poly.pdbx_strand_id
1 'polypeptide(L)'
;MERVSELGQWQKWEVKTCGSSWDVKNMDVAIDDLGWFSLGLKGEADLALWTYDGTQITFREPLVLDRATTIERPGFWLPKAKGSNWELTHDKL
;
A
#
# COMPACT_ATOMS: atom_id res chain seq x y z
N MET A 1 4.72 -4.36 -27.10
CA MET A 1 3.63 -3.37 -26.97
C MET A 1 2.26 -3.93 -27.35
N GLU A 2 2.18 -5.02 -28.12
CA GLU A 2 0.91 -5.59 -28.64
C GLU A 2 -0.13 -6.01 -27.60
N ARG A 3 0.28 -6.46 -26.42
CA ARG A 3 -0.68 -6.94 -25.39
C ARG A 3 -1.46 -5.84 -24.68
N VAL A 4 -1.10 -4.57 -24.86
CA VAL A 4 -1.79 -3.46 -24.17
C VAL A 4 -3.16 -3.17 -24.79
N SER A 5 -3.32 -3.39 -26.11
CA SER A 5 -4.60 -3.21 -26.80
C SER A 5 -5.66 -4.25 -26.43
N GLU A 6 -5.26 -5.37 -25.83
CA GLU A 6 -6.14 -6.47 -25.41
C GLU A 6 -6.75 -6.23 -24.02
N LEU A 7 -6.22 -5.29 -23.23
CA LEU A 7 -6.60 -5.08 -21.84
C LEU A 7 -7.91 -4.27 -21.66
N GLY A 8 -8.49 -3.75 -22.74
CA GLY A 8 -9.72 -2.94 -22.68
C GLY A 8 -9.48 -1.49 -22.27
N GLN A 9 -10.55 -0.80 -21.87
CA GLN A 9 -10.50 0.62 -21.51
C GLN A 9 -10.16 0.81 -20.04
N TRP A 10 -9.38 1.85 -19.73
CA TRP A 10 -9.13 2.27 -18.36
C TRP A 10 -10.37 2.96 -17.78
N GLN A 11 -10.87 2.44 -16.66
CA GLN A 11 -12.00 2.95 -15.89
C GLN A 11 -11.53 3.54 -14.57
N LYS A 12 -12.16 4.65 -14.16
CA LYS A 12 -11.90 5.34 -12.90
C LYS A 12 -12.93 4.91 -11.86
N TRP A 13 -12.44 4.60 -10.66
CA TRP A 13 -13.22 4.29 -9.47
C TRP A 13 -12.93 5.33 -8.40
N GLU A 14 -13.95 6.07 -7.99
CA GLU A 14 -13.83 7.05 -6.92
C GLU A 14 -14.10 6.39 -5.57
N VAL A 15 -13.20 6.65 -4.63
CA VAL A 15 -13.22 6.04 -3.30
C VAL A 15 -13.09 7.15 -2.27
N LYS A 16 -14.19 7.39 -1.54
CA LYS A 16 -14.19 8.30 -0.40
C LYS A 16 -13.91 7.50 0.86
N THR A 17 -12.90 7.90 1.62
CA THR A 17 -12.51 7.17 2.82
C THR A 17 -12.02 8.15 3.88
N CYS A 18 -12.17 7.76 5.14
CA CYS A 18 -11.71 8.53 6.29
C CYS A 18 -10.96 7.61 7.24
N GLY A 19 -9.93 8.16 7.86
CA GLY A 19 -9.04 7.44 8.74
C GLY A 19 -8.72 8.18 10.02
N SER A 20 -8.47 7.45 11.10
CA SER A 20 -8.16 8.04 12.40
C SER A 20 -6.66 8.10 12.69
N SER A 21 -5.86 7.23 12.07
CA SER A 21 -4.41 7.17 12.23
C SER A 21 -3.70 6.59 11.01
N TRP A 22 -2.45 7.02 10.81
CA TRP A 22 -1.53 6.36 9.88
C TRP A 22 -1.14 4.95 10.39
N ASP A 23 -1.02 4.82 11.72
CA ASP A 23 -0.61 3.59 12.39
C ASP A 23 -1.66 2.46 12.37
N VAL A 24 -2.87 2.72 11.87
CA VAL A 24 -3.98 1.75 11.82
C VAL A 24 -4.46 1.64 10.38
N LYS A 25 -4.61 0.40 9.90
CA LYS A 25 -5.23 0.18 8.60
C LYS A 25 -6.71 0.52 8.69
N ASN A 26 -7.23 1.25 7.71
CA ASN A 26 -8.63 1.68 7.70
C ASN A 26 -9.45 0.86 6.72
N MET A 27 -8.85 0.46 5.60
CA MET A 27 -9.55 -0.27 4.54
C MET A 27 -8.57 -1.08 3.70
N ASP A 28 -9.00 -2.26 3.26
CA ASP A 28 -8.35 -3.00 2.18
C ASP A 28 -9.07 -2.75 0.87
N VAL A 29 -8.27 -2.59 -0.18
CA VAL A 29 -8.72 -2.58 -1.57
C VAL A 29 -8.26 -3.88 -2.21
N ALA A 30 -9.21 -4.76 -2.54
CA ALA A 30 -8.96 -6.00 -3.25
C ALA A 30 -9.29 -5.81 -4.74
N ILE A 31 -8.38 -6.29 -5.59
CA ILE A 31 -8.50 -6.27 -7.05
C ILE A 31 -8.42 -7.71 -7.52
N ASP A 32 -9.44 -8.13 -8.26
CA ASP A 32 -9.52 -9.50 -8.79
C ASP A 32 -8.26 -9.88 -9.54
N ASP A 33 -7.78 -11.11 -9.28
CA ASP A 33 -6.57 -11.72 -9.87
C ASP A 33 -5.23 -10.98 -9.65
N LEU A 34 -5.22 -9.83 -8.97
CA LEU A 34 -4.00 -9.08 -8.62
C LEU A 34 -3.66 -9.17 -7.12
N GLY A 35 -4.66 -9.31 -6.26
CA GLY A 35 -4.50 -9.38 -4.81
C GLY A 35 -5.11 -8.16 -4.10
N TRP A 36 -4.49 -7.71 -3.01
CA TRP A 36 -5.04 -6.62 -2.20
C TRP A 36 -3.94 -5.76 -1.57
N PHE A 37 -4.29 -4.51 -1.25
CA PHE A 37 -3.45 -3.60 -0.47
C PHE A 37 -4.28 -2.89 0.61
N SER A 38 -3.66 -2.60 1.76
CA SER A 38 -4.29 -1.82 2.83
C SER A 38 -3.93 -0.35 2.75
N LEU A 39 -4.92 0.50 2.99
CA LEU A 39 -4.76 1.95 3.17
C LEU A 39 -4.78 2.29 4.66
N GLY A 40 -3.71 2.96 5.12
CA GLY A 40 -3.69 3.68 6.39
C GLY A 40 -3.79 5.17 6.08
N LEU A 41 -4.72 5.87 6.74
CA LEU A 41 -5.04 7.27 6.48
C LEU A 41 -5.33 7.99 7.80
N LYS A 42 -5.01 9.28 7.87
CA LYS A 42 -5.44 10.17 8.94
C LYS A 42 -6.17 11.36 8.35
N GLY A 43 -7.47 11.47 8.62
CA GLY A 43 -8.39 12.42 8.01
C GLY A 43 -9.15 11.84 6.81
N GLU A 44 -9.87 12.70 6.12
CA GLU A 44 -10.64 12.36 4.92
C GLU A 44 -9.77 12.40 3.67
N ALA A 45 -10.00 11.46 2.76
CA ALA A 45 -9.33 11.38 1.46
C ALA A 45 -10.30 10.93 0.37
N ASP A 46 -10.24 11.63 -0.76
CA ASP A 46 -10.87 11.23 -2.01
C ASP A 46 -9.80 10.60 -2.91
N LEU A 47 -9.92 9.31 -3.16
CA LEU A 47 -8.98 8.54 -3.97
C LEU A 47 -9.61 8.17 -5.31
N ALA A 48 -8.76 8.09 -6.34
CA ALA A 48 -9.14 7.59 -7.66
C ALA A 48 -8.30 6.35 -7.99
N LEU A 49 -8.95 5.18 -8.02
CA LEU A 49 -8.33 3.95 -8.49
C LEU A 49 -8.67 3.74 -9.95
N TRP A 50 -7.67 3.43 -10.75
CA TRP A 50 -7.83 3.19 -12.17
C TRP A 50 -7.57 1.71 -12.44
N THR A 51 -8.49 1.04 -13.12
CA THR A 51 -8.35 -0.37 -13.54
C THR A 51 -8.90 -0.56 -14.94
N TYR A 52 -8.58 -1.68 -15.58
CA TYR A 52 -9.19 -2.04 -16.84
C TYR A 52 -10.65 -2.49 -16.66
N ASP A 53 -11.48 -2.22 -17.67
CA ASP A 53 -12.87 -2.66 -17.70
C ASP A 53 -13.01 -4.17 -17.44
N GLY A 54 -14.06 -4.55 -16.72
CA GLY A 54 -14.28 -5.93 -16.27
C GLY A 54 -13.49 -6.37 -15.02
N THR A 55 -12.53 -5.57 -14.55
CA THR A 55 -11.81 -5.86 -13.28
C THR A 55 -12.71 -5.54 -12.09
N GLN A 56 -13.05 -6.54 -11.27
CA GLN A 56 -13.82 -6.26 -10.04
C GLN A 56 -12.91 -5.71 -8.95
N ILE A 57 -13.47 -4.77 -8.18
CA ILE A 57 -12.80 -4.13 -7.06
C ILE A 57 -13.71 -4.25 -5.86
N THR A 58 -13.16 -4.73 -4.75
CA THR A 58 -13.88 -4.87 -3.49
C THR A 58 -13.19 -4.05 -2.40
N PHE A 59 -13.98 -3.24 -1.71
CA PHE A 59 -13.57 -2.54 -0.49
C PHE A 59 -14.01 -3.35 0.71
N ARG A 60 -13.10 -3.60 1.65
CA ARG A 60 -13.39 -4.41 2.86
C ARG A 60 -12.61 -3.92 4.07
N GLU A 61 -13.01 -4.42 5.24
CA GLU A 61 -12.23 -4.23 6.46
C GLU A 61 -10.82 -4.83 6.32
N PRO A 62 -9.78 -4.19 6.90
CA PRO A 62 -8.42 -4.65 6.77
C PRO A 62 -8.22 -6.07 7.30
N LEU A 63 -7.67 -6.97 6.48
CA LEU A 63 -7.37 -8.33 6.93
C LEU A 63 -6.16 -8.40 7.87
N VAL A 64 -5.33 -7.36 7.90
CA VAL A 64 -4.10 -7.31 8.70
C VAL A 64 -4.08 -6.05 9.56
N LEU A 65 -4.88 -6.07 10.62
CA LEU A 65 -4.96 -4.98 11.60
C LEU A 65 -3.63 -4.79 12.36
N ASP A 66 -2.92 -5.88 12.68
CA ASP A 66 -1.77 -5.86 13.61
C ASP A 66 -0.39 -5.59 12.99
N ARG A 67 -0.26 -5.38 11.66
CA ARG A 67 1.06 -5.16 11.02
C ARG A 67 1.35 -3.72 10.61
N ALA A 68 0.42 -2.79 10.82
CA ALA A 68 0.63 -1.39 10.45
C ALA A 68 1.90 -0.80 11.10
N THR A 69 2.11 -1.06 12.40
CA THR A 69 3.32 -0.66 13.14
C THR A 69 4.63 -1.28 12.64
N THR A 70 4.57 -2.39 11.89
CA THR A 70 5.76 -3.06 11.35
C THR A 70 6.18 -2.51 9.99
N ILE A 71 5.22 -2.02 9.19
CA ILE A 71 5.44 -1.53 7.82
C ILE A 71 5.94 -0.07 7.81
N GLU A 72 5.70 0.68 8.88
CA GLU A 72 6.12 2.10 9.01
C GLU A 72 7.54 2.32 9.55
N ARG A 73 8.29 1.25 9.86
CA ARG A 73 9.68 1.41 10.26
C ARG A 73 10.50 1.94 9.08
N PRO A 74 11.17 3.10 9.20
CA PRO A 74 12.14 3.54 8.21
C PRO A 74 13.13 2.39 7.95
N GLY A 75 13.22 1.93 6.70
CA GLY A 75 14.04 0.77 6.31
C GLY A 75 13.31 -0.55 6.09
N PHE A 76 11.97 -0.63 6.25
CA PHE A 76 11.20 -1.84 5.90
C PHE A 76 11.30 -2.19 4.40
N TRP A 77 11.39 -1.18 3.53
CA TRP A 77 11.55 -1.33 2.07
C TRP A 77 13.01 -1.47 1.62
N LEU A 78 13.99 -1.29 2.51
CA LEU A 78 15.37 -1.57 2.17
C LEU A 78 15.57 -3.08 2.35
N PRO A 79 15.93 -3.84 1.30
CA PRO A 79 16.56 -5.13 1.53
C PRO A 79 17.66 -4.86 2.54
N LYS A 80 17.78 -5.67 3.60
CA LYS A 80 18.99 -5.63 4.43
C LYS A 80 20.16 -5.85 3.47
N ALA A 81 20.80 -4.76 3.06
CA ALA A 81 22.03 -4.81 2.32
C ALA A 81 23.01 -5.46 3.29
N LYS A 82 23.21 -6.77 3.12
CA LYS A 82 24.24 -7.49 3.84
C LYS A 82 25.56 -6.84 3.41
N GLY A 83 26.18 -6.14 4.35
CA GLY A 83 27.56 -5.69 4.22
C GLY A 83 27.74 -4.19 4.01
N SER A 84 27.64 -3.40 5.07
CA SER A 84 28.77 -2.54 5.43
C SER A 84 28.75 -2.29 6.93
N ASN A 85 29.91 -2.51 7.51
CA ASN A 85 30.24 -2.47 8.92
C ASN A 85 29.98 -1.06 9.50
N TRP A 86 29.03 -0.91 10.43
CA TRP A 86 28.85 0.36 11.17
C TRP A 86 29.05 0.21 12.69
N GLU A 87 29.50 -0.95 13.15
CA GLU A 87 30.18 -1.00 14.45
C GLU A 87 31.56 -0.33 14.31
N LEU A 88 31.87 0.55 15.26
CA LEU A 88 33.07 1.38 15.41
C LEU A 88 32.97 2.79 14.80
N THR A 89 32.27 3.68 15.51
CA THR A 89 32.84 4.89 16.11
C THR A 89 31.69 5.64 16.75
N HIS A 90 31.61 5.65 18.09
CA HIS A 90 31.25 6.80 18.93
C HIS A 90 31.59 6.42 20.37
N ASP A 91 32.88 6.17 20.60
CA ASP A 91 33.53 6.38 21.89
C ASP A 91 34.70 7.34 21.63
N LYS A 92 34.76 8.41 22.44
CA LYS A 92 35.71 9.54 22.46
C LYS A 92 35.36 10.72 21.53
N LEU A 93 34.70 11.74 22.08
CA LEU A 93 35.33 12.91 22.72
C LEU A 93 34.29 13.70 23.52
#